data_AF-A0A810B4D0-F1
#
_entry.id   AF-A0A810B4D0-F1
#
_cell.length_a   1.000
_cell.length_b   1.000
_cell.length_c   1.000
_cell.angle_alpha   90.00
_cell.angle_beta   90.00
_cell.angle_gamma   90.00
#
_symmetry.space_group_name_H-M   'P 1'
#
loop_
_entity.id
_entity.type
_entity.pdbx_description
1 polymer ?
#
loop_
_entity_poly.entity_id
_entity_poly.type
_entity_poly.pdbx_seq_one_letter_code
_entity_poly.pdbx_strand_id
1 'polypeptide(L)'
;MELKLLGAGAFGLIIGWYLYYINRYRKGDVQISDITTVIGTIGGAAVLKLFDSGTDMFGAYGIGLAAGFFLYFLVLIILVGVSENFDADWFLDGRRRNPGPDYGYGQDARPTGAPMALPPQPAFHGQNPGQVQNFYLAPDAAAPAAKIPLPVLAALNPNAQKVIDTCKSAWPAKKDACNFFAIEVASQLHITLTGTADQIVDQIKGSGWTSIANGPAARSAAMQGKFVIAGIKSGDFTEPRDEGHVAVVVAGDLNPGGWAPSGYWGSTAPDIASKGGSGAPISQCFRAEDKDKIVYASRDF
;
A
#
# COMPACT_ATOMS: atom_id res chain seq x y z
N MET A 1 25.24 25.30 33.87
CA MET A 1 24.01 24.87 33.18
C MET A 1 23.79 23.42 33.59
N GLU A 2 22.66 23.05 34.19
CA GLU A 2 22.45 21.69 34.69
C GLU A 2 22.46 20.68 33.53
N LEU A 3 23.30 19.64 33.61
CA LEU A 3 23.48 18.63 32.56
C LEU A 3 22.14 17.98 32.16
N LYS A 4 21.22 17.89 33.11
CA LYS A 4 19.85 17.39 32.96
C LYS A 4 19.01 18.24 32.01
N LEU A 5 19.10 19.57 32.10
CA LEU A 5 18.39 20.48 31.20
C LEU A 5 18.96 20.40 29.79
N LEU A 6 20.29 20.29 29.67
CA LEU A 6 20.96 20.14 28.38
C LEU A 6 20.57 18.82 27.71
N GLY A 7 20.57 17.71 28.46
CA GLY A 7 20.15 16.40 27.94
C GLY A 7 18.65 16.31 27.63
N ALA A 8 17.79 16.95 28.44
CA ALA A 8 16.36 17.04 28.14
C ALA A 8 16.10 17.81 26.84
N GLY A 9 16.80 18.95 26.65
CA GLY A 9 16.75 19.72 25.41
C GLY A 9 17.27 18.93 24.21
N ALA A 10 18.40 18.25 24.36
CA ALA A 10 19.01 17.41 23.34
C ALA A 10 18.09 16.25 22.92
N PHE A 11 17.45 15.58 23.89
CA PHE A 11 16.49 14.52 23.65
C PHE A 11 15.23 15.03 22.93
N GLY A 12 14.66 16.14 23.39
CA GLY A 12 13.50 16.78 22.77
C GLY A 12 13.78 17.22 21.33
N LEU A 13 14.99 17.69 21.05
CA LEU A 13 15.41 18.08 19.71
C LEU A 13 15.43 16.90 18.74
N ILE A 14 15.97 15.74 19.15
CA ILE A 14 15.96 14.52 18.32
C ILE A 14 14.53 14.07 18.03
N ILE A 15 13.66 14.06 19.04
CA ILE A 15 12.26 13.68 18.86
C ILE A 15 11.53 14.65 17.94
N GLY A 16 11.71 15.96 18.14
CA GLY A 16 11.13 16.98 17.27
C GLY A 16 11.61 16.85 15.82
N TRP A 17 12.90 16.58 15.63
CA TRP A 17 13.47 16.30 14.30
C TRP A 17 12.86 15.05 13.67
N TYR A 18 12.72 13.96 14.42
CA TYR A 18 12.18 12.70 13.90
C TYR A 18 10.70 12.85 13.53
N LEU A 19 9.90 13.51 14.37
CA LEU A 19 8.50 13.82 14.08
C LEU A 19 8.35 14.76 12.87
N TYR A 20 9.19 15.79 12.77
CA TYR A 20 9.24 16.65 11.59
C TYR A 20 9.59 15.85 10.34
N TYR A 21 10.61 14.99 10.41
CA TYR A 21 11.07 14.19 9.28
C TYR A 21 10.00 13.23 8.77
N ILE A 22 9.34 12.51 9.69
CA ILE A 22 8.20 11.64 9.37
C ILE A 22 7.08 12.48 8.75
N ASN A 23 6.68 13.58 9.38
CA ASN A 23 5.55 14.38 8.88
C ASN A 23 5.85 15.05 7.53
N ARG A 24 7.12 15.40 7.26
CA ARG A 24 7.52 16.15 6.06
C ARG A 24 7.81 15.28 4.85
N TYR A 25 8.45 14.13 5.04
CA TYR A 25 9.00 13.32 3.95
C TYR A 25 8.27 12.00 3.72
N ARG A 26 7.37 11.61 4.63
CA ARG A 26 6.59 10.40 4.45
C ARG A 26 5.50 10.62 3.41
N LYS A 27 5.52 9.78 2.37
CA LYS A 27 4.57 9.83 1.25
C LYS A 27 3.60 8.63 1.22
N GLY A 28 3.52 7.83 2.30
CA GLY A 28 2.68 6.61 2.38
C GLY A 28 2.13 6.33 3.79
N ASP A 29 1.32 5.27 3.90
CA ASP A 29 0.54 4.91 5.10
C ASP A 29 1.36 4.74 6.38
N VAL A 30 0.75 5.07 7.53
CA VAL A 30 1.34 4.94 8.86
C VAL A 30 1.60 3.47 9.19
N GLN A 31 2.87 3.07 9.21
CA GLN A 31 3.30 1.72 9.52
C GLN A 31 3.39 1.55 11.02
N ILE A 32 3.05 0.35 11.50
CA ILE A 32 3.14 -0.03 12.92
C ILE A 32 4.58 0.20 13.43
N SER A 33 5.60 0.04 12.57
CA SER A 33 7.00 0.31 12.93
C SER A 33 7.27 1.74 13.38
N ASP A 34 6.61 2.75 12.81
CA ASP A 34 6.83 4.15 13.23
C ASP A 34 6.17 4.43 14.57
N ILE A 35 5.02 3.80 14.81
CA ILE A 35 4.36 3.81 16.12
C ILE A 35 5.26 3.12 17.15
N THR A 36 5.88 1.99 16.80
CA THR A 36 6.84 1.29 17.67
C THR A 36 8.07 2.15 17.97
N THR A 37 8.60 2.92 17.02
CA THR A 37 9.73 3.84 17.28
C THR A 37 9.33 4.99 18.19
N VAL A 38 8.12 5.56 18.01
CA VAL A 38 7.60 6.63 18.87
C VAL A 38 7.32 6.10 20.28
N ILE A 39 6.65 4.95 20.41
CA ILE A 39 6.41 4.27 21.69
C ILE A 39 7.73 3.85 22.33
N GLY A 40 8.71 3.39 21.56
CA GLY A 40 10.03 3.02 22.05
C GLY A 40 10.76 4.23 22.64
N THR A 41 10.65 5.39 22.00
CA THR A 41 11.33 6.59 22.50
C THR A 41 10.59 7.23 23.69
N ILE A 42 9.25 7.27 23.65
CA ILE A 42 8.43 7.72 24.79
C ILE A 42 8.56 6.74 25.97
N GLY A 43 8.57 5.44 25.69
CA GLY A 43 8.75 4.37 26.64
C GLY A 43 10.14 4.38 27.27
N GLY A 44 11.19 4.61 26.49
CA GLY A 44 12.54 4.82 27.00
C GLY A 44 12.64 6.02 27.95
N ALA A 45 12.00 7.13 27.62
CA ALA A 45 11.91 8.29 28.51
C ALA A 45 11.07 8.02 29.77
N ALA A 46 10.01 7.21 29.67
CA ALA A 46 9.17 6.82 30.80
C ALA A 46 9.89 5.84 31.74
N VAL A 47 10.70 4.93 31.22
CA VAL A 47 11.54 4.02 32.02
C VAL A 47 12.56 4.80 32.85
N LEU A 48 13.03 5.95 32.36
CA LEU A 48 13.93 6.84 33.12
C LEU A 48 13.23 7.57 34.29
N LYS A 49 11.89 7.60 34.36
CA LYS A 49 11.15 8.04 35.56
C LYS A 49 11.09 6.96 36.66
N LEU A 50 11.32 5.70 36.32
CA LEU A 50 11.43 4.61 37.31
C LEU A 50 12.79 4.60 38.02
N PHE A 51 13.76 5.33 37.49
CA PHE A 51 15.03 5.61 38.16
C PHE A 51 14.97 7.00 38.80
N ASP A 52 15.48 7.12 40.03
CA ASP A 52 15.29 8.30 40.87
C ASP A 52 15.68 9.60 40.12
N SER A 53 14.77 10.58 40.12
CA SER A 53 14.72 11.74 39.22
C SER A 53 15.77 12.83 39.49
N GLY A 54 16.98 12.42 39.86
CA GLY A 54 18.04 13.29 40.36
C GLY A 54 19.42 13.05 39.75
N THR A 55 19.59 12.13 38.79
CA THR A 55 20.93 11.76 38.31
C THR A 55 21.30 12.48 37.02
N ASP A 56 22.56 12.93 36.96
CA ASP A 56 23.20 13.48 35.74
C ASP A 56 23.22 12.48 34.57
N MET A 57 22.90 11.21 34.85
CA MET A 57 22.84 10.13 33.88
C MET A 57 21.74 10.31 32.83
N PHE A 58 20.60 10.91 33.18
CA PHE A 58 19.59 11.28 32.18
C PHE A 58 20.12 12.34 31.21
N GLY A 59 20.84 13.34 31.77
CA GLY A 59 21.51 14.36 31.00
C GLY A 59 22.52 13.76 30.01
N ALA A 60 23.40 12.90 30.51
CA ALA A 60 24.40 12.20 29.71
C ALA A 60 23.79 11.30 28.63
N TYR A 61 22.68 10.61 28.93
CA TYR A 61 21.96 9.79 27.96
C TYR A 61 21.39 10.63 26.81
N GLY A 62 20.67 11.71 27.12
CA GLY A 62 20.12 12.61 26.09
C GLY A 62 21.20 13.27 25.24
N ILE A 63 22.31 13.65 25.85
CA ILE A 63 23.49 14.19 25.14
C ILE A 63 24.14 13.13 24.26
N GLY A 64 24.30 11.90 24.75
CA GLY A 64 24.88 10.79 23.98
C GLY A 64 24.05 10.44 22.75
N LEU A 65 22.72 10.41 22.87
CA LEU A 65 21.83 10.22 21.73
C LEU A 65 21.97 11.36 20.71
N ALA A 66 22.00 12.61 21.16
CA ALA A 66 22.14 13.75 20.26
C ALA A 66 23.50 13.73 19.57
N ALA A 67 24.57 13.46 20.31
CA ALA A 67 25.92 13.34 19.76
C ALA A 67 25.97 12.23 18.70
N GLY A 68 25.40 11.05 18.95
CA GLY A 68 25.36 9.97 17.96
C GLY A 68 24.57 10.35 16.70
N PHE A 69 23.39 10.95 16.86
CA PHE A 69 22.56 11.40 15.74
C PHE A 69 23.27 12.47 14.89
N PHE A 70 23.81 13.51 15.52
CA PHE A 70 24.47 14.61 14.83
C PHE A 70 25.83 14.23 14.26
N LEU A 71 26.58 13.33 14.91
CA LEU A 71 27.83 12.82 14.36
C LEU A 71 27.56 12.02 13.10
N TYR A 72 26.55 11.14 13.11
CA TYR A 72 26.12 10.44 11.91
C TYR A 72 25.71 11.41 10.80
N PHE A 73 24.89 12.42 11.13
CA PHE A 73 24.45 13.43 10.17
C PHE A 73 25.62 14.23 9.58
N LEU A 74 26.59 14.60 10.41
CA LEU A 74 27.81 15.30 9.99
C LEU A 74 28.68 14.43 9.08
N VAL A 75 28.87 13.16 9.43
CA VAL A 75 29.56 12.19 8.57
C VAL A 75 28.84 12.07 7.22
N LEU A 76 27.51 12.01 7.22
CA LEU A 76 26.72 11.96 5.99
C LEU A 76 26.89 13.22 5.14
N ILE A 77 26.91 14.42 5.73
CA ILE A 77 27.20 15.67 5.02
C ILE A 77 28.58 15.62 4.36
N ILE A 78 29.60 15.13 5.08
CA ILE A 78 30.95 15.00 4.55
C ILE A 78 30.97 14.01 3.38
N LEU A 79 30.35 12.83 3.54
CA LEU A 79 30.32 11.82 2.47
C LEU A 79 29.59 12.33 1.22
N VAL A 80 28.49 13.05 1.38
CA VAL A 80 27.74 13.64 0.25
C VAL A 80 28.56 14.75 -0.41
N GLY A 81 29.18 15.64 0.38
CA GLY A 81 29.98 16.75 -0.15
C GLY A 81 31.26 16.30 -0.86
N VAL A 82 31.84 15.16 -0.46
CA VAL A 82 33.02 14.56 -1.12
C VAL A 82 32.61 13.70 -2.32
N SER A 83 31.36 13.27 -2.41
CA SER A 83 30.91 12.40 -3.50
C SER A 83 30.61 13.18 -4.77
N GLU A 84 31.14 12.72 -5.91
CA GLU A 84 30.81 13.28 -7.21
C GLU A 84 29.38 12.94 -7.69
N ASN A 85 28.75 11.93 -7.07
CA ASN A 85 27.47 11.36 -7.47
C ASN A 85 26.25 11.97 -6.73
N PHE A 86 26.48 12.71 -5.66
CA PHE A 86 25.44 13.24 -4.78
C PHE A 86 25.66 14.74 -4.53
N ASP A 87 24.58 15.48 -4.32
CA ASP A 87 24.62 16.93 -4.09
C ASP A 87 23.70 17.32 -2.93
N ALA A 88 23.73 18.57 -2.47
CA ALA A 88 22.84 19.07 -1.42
C ALA A 88 21.36 18.87 -1.76
N ASP A 89 20.99 18.87 -3.05
CA ASP A 89 19.64 18.58 -3.53
C ASP A 89 19.15 17.16 -3.15
N TRP A 90 20.08 16.21 -2.97
CA TRP A 90 19.76 14.86 -2.49
C TRP A 90 19.17 14.88 -1.08
N PHE A 91 19.64 15.79 -0.20
CA PHE A 91 19.08 15.92 1.15
C PHE A 91 17.65 16.46 1.16
N LEU A 92 17.28 17.29 0.17
CA LEU A 92 15.98 17.97 0.12
C LEU A 92 14.89 17.15 -0.56
N ASP A 93 15.24 16.34 -1.55
CA ASP A 93 14.23 15.64 -2.36
C ASP A 93 14.57 14.18 -2.73
N GLY A 94 15.79 13.74 -2.42
CA GLY A 94 16.24 12.37 -2.65
C GLY A 94 16.72 12.08 -4.07
N ARG A 95 16.69 13.04 -5.00
CA ARG A 95 17.27 12.90 -6.34
C ARG A 95 18.80 12.84 -6.28
N ARG A 96 19.39 11.96 -7.10
CA ARG A 96 20.84 11.86 -7.33
C ARG A 96 21.21 12.64 -8.60
N ARG A 97 22.49 13.00 -8.78
CA ARG A 97 22.95 13.52 -10.07
C ARG A 97 22.79 12.42 -11.12
N ASN A 98 22.30 12.78 -12.31
CA ASN A 98 22.22 11.84 -13.42
C ASN A 98 23.64 11.37 -13.77
N PRO A 99 23.89 10.06 -13.89
CA PRO A 99 25.20 9.57 -14.29
C PRO A 99 25.55 10.11 -15.69
N GLY A 100 26.85 10.24 -15.96
CA GLY A 100 27.35 10.64 -17.28
C GLY A 100 26.88 9.68 -18.39
N PRO A 101 26.99 10.06 -19.67
CA PRO A 101 26.46 9.31 -20.81
C PRO A 101 26.87 7.83 -20.86
N ASP A 102 28.01 7.50 -20.25
CA ASP A 102 28.65 6.18 -20.31
C ASP A 102 28.38 5.29 -19.08
N TYR A 103 27.66 5.79 -18.07
CA TYR A 103 27.34 5.04 -16.85
C TYR A 103 25.82 4.85 -16.72
N GLY A 104 25.35 3.61 -16.80
CA GLY A 104 23.95 3.26 -16.55
C GLY A 104 23.60 3.28 -15.06
N TYR A 105 22.33 3.52 -14.75
CA TYR A 105 21.81 3.32 -13.39
C TYR A 105 21.96 1.84 -13.00
N GLY A 106 22.52 1.56 -11.81
CA GLY A 106 22.53 0.20 -11.26
C GLY A 106 21.10 -0.33 -11.14
N GLN A 107 20.90 -1.65 -11.34
CA GLN A 107 19.57 -2.28 -11.36
C GLN A 107 18.76 -2.13 -10.06
N ASP A 108 19.38 -1.63 -8.99
CA ASP A 108 18.77 -1.37 -7.68
C ASP A 108 18.24 0.06 -7.51
N ALA A 109 18.43 0.93 -8.51
CA ALA A 109 17.89 2.28 -8.50
C ALA A 109 16.37 2.23 -8.68
N ARG A 110 15.63 2.14 -7.56
CA ARG A 110 14.20 2.42 -7.57
C ARG A 110 14.00 3.81 -8.18
N PRO A 111 13.18 3.94 -9.23
CA PRO A 111 12.84 5.27 -9.73
C PRO A 111 12.23 6.05 -8.58
N THR A 112 12.78 7.23 -8.28
CA THR A 112 12.16 8.23 -7.41
C THR A 112 10.94 8.79 -8.14
N GLY A 113 9.91 7.95 -8.28
CA GLY A 113 8.61 8.36 -8.75
C GLY A 113 8.02 9.28 -7.68
N ALA A 114 7.88 10.56 -8.00
CA ALA A 114 6.88 11.37 -7.34
C ALA A 114 5.52 10.68 -7.56
N PRO A 115 4.65 10.55 -6.55
CA PRO A 115 3.37 9.84 -6.66
C PRO A 115 2.36 10.49 -7.63
N MET A 116 2.77 11.44 -8.47
CA MET A 116 2.00 11.96 -9.62
C MET A 116 2.88 12.23 -10.86
N ALA A 117 3.97 11.51 -11.07
CA ALA A 117 4.61 11.50 -12.39
C ALA A 117 3.76 10.64 -13.33
N LEU A 118 2.95 11.28 -14.18
CA LEU A 118 2.31 10.61 -15.31
C LEU A 118 3.40 9.87 -16.12
N PRO A 119 3.12 8.65 -16.61
CA PRO A 119 4.06 7.95 -17.49
C PRO A 119 4.38 8.85 -18.70
N PRO A 120 5.61 8.78 -19.27
CA PRO A 120 5.91 9.50 -20.50
C PRO A 120 4.90 9.04 -21.56
N GLN A 121 3.99 9.94 -21.94
CA GLN A 121 3.06 9.70 -23.02
C GLN A 121 3.89 9.42 -24.29
N PRO A 122 3.56 8.38 -25.07
CA PRO A 122 4.09 8.27 -26.42
C PRO A 122 3.71 9.56 -27.18
N ALA A 123 4.68 10.12 -27.91
CA ALA A 123 4.50 11.37 -28.63
C ALA A 123 3.18 11.34 -29.44
N PHE A 124 2.27 12.25 -29.07
CA PHE A 124 0.98 12.38 -29.74
C PHE A 124 1.20 12.93 -31.15
N HIS A 125 1.11 12.08 -32.17
CA HIS A 125 1.08 12.48 -33.57
C HIS A 125 -0.35 12.85 -34.00
N GLY A 126 -0.89 13.92 -33.42
CA GLY A 126 -2.20 14.49 -33.77
C GLY A 126 -2.25 15.97 -33.41
N GLN A 127 -3.11 16.73 -34.11
CA GLN A 127 -3.31 18.16 -33.79
C GLN A 127 -3.83 18.32 -32.36
N ASN A 128 -3.15 19.17 -31.57
CA ASN A 128 -3.50 19.51 -30.19
C ASN A 128 -4.95 20.02 -30.09
N PRO A 129 -5.83 19.45 -29.23
CA PRO A 129 -7.16 20.00 -28.97
C PRO A 129 -7.14 21.24 -28.05
N GLY A 130 -5.98 21.91 -27.93
CA GLY A 130 -5.77 23.11 -27.12
C GLY A 130 -5.64 24.41 -27.91
N GLN A 131 -5.87 24.43 -29.23
CA GLN A 131 -6.09 25.70 -29.92
C GLN A 131 -7.47 26.25 -29.55
N VAL A 132 -7.46 27.14 -28.56
CA VAL A 132 -8.55 28.06 -28.25
C VAL A 132 -9.00 28.76 -29.54
N GLN A 133 -10.15 28.36 -30.09
CA GLN A 133 -10.96 29.23 -30.92
C GLN A 133 -11.59 30.26 -29.98
N ASN A 134 -11.07 31.49 -30.01
CA ASN A 134 -11.64 32.63 -29.30
C ASN A 134 -13.05 32.92 -29.82
N PHE A 135 -14.08 32.44 -29.14
CA PHE A 135 -15.44 32.94 -29.26
C PHE A 135 -15.67 33.97 -28.16
N TYR A 136 -15.72 35.25 -28.56
CA TYR A 136 -16.15 36.35 -27.70
C TYR A 136 -17.65 36.18 -27.41
N LEU A 137 -18.00 35.92 -26.15
CA LEU A 137 -19.36 36.09 -25.64
C LEU A 137 -19.32 37.10 -24.48
N ALA A 138 -20.19 38.10 -24.58
CA ALA A 138 -20.30 39.26 -23.70
C ALA A 138 -20.66 38.88 -22.25
N PRO A 139 -20.45 39.78 -21.26
CA PRO A 139 -20.56 39.45 -19.85
C PRO A 139 -22.00 39.64 -19.37
N ASP A 140 -22.60 38.58 -18.81
CA ASP A 140 -23.73 38.72 -17.90
C ASP A 140 -23.46 37.96 -16.59
N ALA A 141 -23.92 38.58 -15.51
CA ALA A 141 -23.48 38.40 -14.13
C ALA A 141 -23.61 36.97 -13.59
N ALA A 142 -22.49 36.42 -13.10
CA ALA A 142 -22.48 35.22 -12.27
C ALA A 142 -22.65 35.59 -10.79
N ALA A 143 -23.68 35.02 -10.17
CA ALA A 143 -23.98 35.06 -8.74
C ALA A 143 -22.81 34.51 -7.89
N PRO A 144 -22.67 34.93 -6.61
CA PRO A 144 -21.51 34.59 -5.80
C PRO A 144 -21.46 33.08 -5.50
N ALA A 145 -20.29 32.50 -5.76
CA ALA A 145 -19.97 31.11 -5.51
C ALA A 145 -20.24 30.72 -4.05
N ALA A 146 -21.14 29.75 -3.86
CA ALA A 146 -21.30 29.07 -2.59
C ALA A 146 -19.98 28.39 -2.20
N LYS A 147 -19.57 28.57 -0.95
CA LYS A 147 -18.38 27.96 -0.34
C LYS A 147 -18.47 26.43 -0.48
N ILE A 148 -17.62 25.85 -1.31
CA ILE A 148 -17.45 24.39 -1.40
C ILE A 148 -16.78 23.93 -0.10
N PRO A 149 -17.40 23.05 0.70
CA PRO A 149 -16.72 22.46 1.85
C PRO A 149 -15.59 21.53 1.37
N LEU A 150 -14.48 21.53 2.10
CA LEU A 150 -13.32 20.64 1.93
C LEU A 150 -13.76 19.19 1.61
N PRO A 151 -13.05 18.47 0.71
CA PRO A 151 -13.43 17.13 0.31
C PRO A 151 -13.30 16.18 1.50
N VAL A 152 -14.43 15.62 1.93
CA VAL A 152 -14.47 14.41 2.74
C VAL A 152 -13.74 13.32 1.94
N LEU A 153 -12.76 12.67 2.57
CA LEU A 153 -12.16 11.42 2.11
C LEU A 153 -13.26 10.55 1.47
N ALA A 154 -13.16 10.24 0.19
CA ALA A 154 -14.18 9.43 -0.48
C ALA A 154 -14.37 8.13 0.31
N ALA A 155 -15.49 8.02 1.04
CA ALA A 155 -15.79 6.84 1.83
C ALA A 155 -15.80 5.63 0.88
N LEU A 156 -15.16 4.53 1.28
CA LEU A 156 -15.19 3.29 0.53
C LEU A 156 -16.66 2.94 0.21
N ASN A 157 -16.93 2.46 -1.00
CA ASN A 157 -18.26 2.04 -1.40
C ASN A 157 -18.87 1.12 -0.30
N PRO A 158 -20.08 1.41 0.21
CA PRO A 158 -20.67 0.63 1.30
C PRO A 158 -20.76 -0.87 1.02
N ASN A 159 -21.00 -1.26 -0.23
CA ASN A 159 -21.02 -2.67 -0.62
C ASN A 159 -19.61 -3.26 -0.61
N ALA A 160 -18.59 -2.51 -1.02
CA ALA A 160 -17.20 -2.96 -0.92
C ALA A 160 -16.79 -3.19 0.53
N GLN A 161 -17.21 -2.30 1.43
CA GLN A 161 -17.03 -2.47 2.88
C GLN A 161 -17.76 -3.72 3.38
N LYS A 162 -19.01 -3.94 2.94
CA LYS A 162 -19.79 -5.15 3.29
C LYS A 162 -19.09 -6.43 2.86
N VAL A 163 -18.48 -6.49 1.67
CA VAL A 163 -17.68 -7.66 1.25
C VAL A 163 -16.50 -7.87 2.19
N ILE A 164 -15.75 -6.82 2.53
CA ILE A 164 -14.60 -6.91 3.45
C ILE A 164 -15.03 -7.43 4.82
N ASP A 165 -16.11 -6.90 5.37
CA ASP A 165 -16.60 -7.28 6.70
C ASP A 165 -17.09 -8.73 6.72
N THR A 166 -17.77 -9.14 5.66
CA THR A 166 -18.19 -10.54 5.43
C THR A 166 -16.99 -11.47 5.38
N CYS A 167 -15.96 -11.11 4.60
CA CYS A 167 -14.71 -11.88 4.52
C CYS A 167 -14.03 -11.98 5.88
N LYS A 168 -13.88 -10.88 6.62
CA LYS A 168 -13.26 -10.87 7.96
C LYS A 168 -14.02 -11.74 8.96
N SER A 169 -15.35 -11.76 8.89
CA SER A 169 -16.18 -12.58 9.77
C SER A 169 -16.09 -14.07 9.45
N ALA A 170 -16.12 -14.43 8.16
CA ALA A 170 -16.06 -15.83 7.72
C ALA A 170 -14.65 -16.44 7.86
N TRP A 171 -13.60 -15.62 7.76
CA TRP A 171 -12.21 -16.06 7.65
C TRP A 171 -11.74 -16.98 8.79
N PRO A 172 -11.91 -16.65 10.08
CA PRO A 172 -11.39 -17.48 11.18
C PRO A 172 -11.93 -18.91 11.19
N ALA A 173 -13.18 -19.11 10.76
CA ALA A 173 -13.85 -20.41 10.78
C ALA A 173 -13.61 -21.23 9.49
N LYS A 174 -13.23 -20.59 8.38
CA LYS A 174 -13.12 -21.23 7.06
C LYS A 174 -11.72 -21.14 6.44
N LYS A 175 -10.72 -20.69 7.20
CA LYS A 175 -9.35 -20.46 6.72
C LYS A 175 -8.65 -21.69 6.12
N ASP A 176 -9.10 -22.89 6.48
CA ASP A 176 -8.43 -24.13 6.09
C ASP A 176 -8.95 -24.69 4.75
N ALA A 177 -9.90 -24.03 4.06
CA ALA A 177 -10.43 -24.50 2.78
C ALA A 177 -10.92 -23.35 1.87
N CYS A 178 -10.35 -23.24 0.67
CA CYS A 178 -10.63 -22.14 -0.26
C CYS A 178 -12.09 -22.09 -0.71
N ASN A 179 -12.64 -23.23 -1.11
CA ASN A 179 -14.01 -23.38 -1.60
C ASN A 179 -15.03 -23.11 -0.49
N PHE A 180 -14.85 -23.67 0.70
CA PHE A 180 -15.77 -23.44 1.82
C PHE A 180 -15.77 -21.98 2.27
N PHE A 181 -14.62 -21.30 2.22
CA PHE A 181 -14.56 -19.86 2.48
C PHE A 181 -15.34 -19.07 1.43
N ALA A 182 -15.10 -19.32 0.14
CA ALA A 182 -15.79 -18.61 -0.94
C ALA A 182 -17.32 -18.84 -0.91
N ILE A 183 -17.76 -20.06 -0.59
CA ILE A 183 -19.18 -20.42 -0.45
C ILE A 183 -19.82 -19.68 0.74
N GLU A 184 -19.15 -19.63 1.88
CA GLU A 184 -19.64 -18.93 3.08
C GLU A 184 -19.83 -17.43 2.80
N VAL A 185 -18.81 -16.79 2.21
CA VAL A 185 -18.88 -15.36 1.85
C VAL A 185 -19.99 -15.11 0.84
N ALA A 186 -20.10 -15.94 -0.20
CA ALA A 186 -21.16 -15.79 -1.19
C ALA A 186 -22.55 -15.95 -0.57
N SER A 187 -22.74 -16.93 0.32
CA SER A 187 -24.00 -17.18 1.03
C SER A 187 -24.45 -15.95 1.84
N GLN A 188 -23.53 -15.32 2.58
CA GLN A 188 -23.81 -14.10 3.35
C GLN A 188 -24.12 -12.88 2.45
N LEU A 189 -23.69 -12.91 1.19
CA LEU A 189 -24.03 -11.94 0.16
C LEU A 189 -25.21 -12.40 -0.71
N HIS A 190 -25.95 -13.44 -0.33
CA HIS A 190 -27.09 -13.98 -1.08
C HIS A 190 -26.75 -14.48 -2.50
N ILE A 191 -25.50 -14.86 -2.74
CA ILE A 191 -25.03 -15.51 -3.97
C ILE A 191 -24.83 -17.00 -3.71
N THR A 192 -25.37 -17.84 -4.59
CA THR A 192 -25.17 -19.29 -4.50
C THR A 192 -23.89 -19.70 -5.21
N LEU A 193 -22.96 -20.31 -4.46
CA LEU A 193 -21.82 -21.06 -4.96
C LEU A 193 -21.82 -22.44 -4.30
N THR A 194 -21.40 -23.47 -5.03
CA THR A 194 -21.35 -24.83 -4.51
C THR A 194 -20.15 -25.61 -5.07
N GLY A 195 -19.76 -26.67 -4.37
CA GLY A 195 -18.78 -27.63 -4.88
C GLY A 195 -17.31 -27.31 -4.59
N THR A 196 -16.42 -27.85 -5.42
CA THR A 196 -14.96 -27.70 -5.34
C THR A 196 -14.50 -26.36 -5.95
N ALA A 197 -13.22 -26.02 -5.77
CA ALA A 197 -12.63 -24.84 -6.39
C ALA A 197 -12.80 -24.83 -7.91
N ASP A 198 -12.59 -25.98 -8.57
CA ASP A 198 -12.76 -26.11 -10.02
C ASP A 198 -14.20 -25.85 -10.46
N GLN A 199 -15.17 -26.40 -9.71
CA GLN A 199 -16.59 -26.20 -9.96
C GLN A 199 -17.02 -24.74 -9.72
N ILE A 200 -16.39 -24.05 -8.77
CA ILE A 200 -16.60 -22.61 -8.56
C ILE A 200 -16.04 -21.83 -9.75
N VAL A 201 -14.85 -22.16 -10.25
CA VAL A 201 -14.27 -21.54 -11.45
C VAL A 201 -15.17 -21.72 -12.67
N ASP A 202 -15.86 -22.85 -12.79
CA ASP A 202 -16.88 -23.06 -13.84
C ASP A 202 -18.14 -22.21 -13.63
N GLN A 203 -18.64 -22.12 -12.40
CA GLN A 203 -19.82 -21.32 -12.07
C GLN A 203 -19.61 -19.83 -12.35
N ILE A 204 -18.43 -19.29 -12.04
CA ILE A 204 -18.13 -17.86 -12.26
C ILE A 204 -17.91 -17.50 -13.74
N LYS A 205 -17.75 -18.50 -14.62
CA LYS A 205 -17.77 -18.33 -16.08
C LYS A 205 -19.19 -18.39 -16.67
N GLY A 206 -20.16 -18.82 -15.87
CA GLY A 206 -21.55 -19.02 -16.28
C GLY A 206 -22.40 -17.75 -16.24
N SER A 207 -23.70 -17.92 -16.47
CA SER A 207 -24.68 -16.84 -16.48
C SER A 207 -24.77 -16.12 -15.13
N GLY A 208 -24.89 -14.79 -15.15
CA GLY A 208 -25.00 -13.96 -13.95
C GLY A 208 -23.66 -13.48 -13.40
N TRP A 209 -22.55 -13.87 -14.01
CA TRP A 209 -21.21 -13.36 -13.72
C TRP A 209 -20.67 -12.56 -14.90
N THR A 210 -19.94 -11.49 -14.59
CA THR A 210 -19.24 -10.66 -15.57
C THR A 210 -17.76 -10.99 -15.53
N SER A 211 -17.23 -11.54 -16.63
CA SER A 211 -15.80 -11.82 -16.77
C SER A 211 -14.97 -10.53 -16.70
N ILE A 212 -13.83 -10.60 -16.02
CA ILE A 212 -12.91 -9.48 -15.81
C ILE A 212 -11.55 -9.83 -16.39
N ALA A 213 -10.95 -8.88 -17.11
CA ALA A 213 -9.74 -9.13 -17.89
C ALA A 213 -8.48 -9.45 -17.07
N ASN A 214 -8.32 -8.84 -15.89
CA ASN A 214 -7.09 -8.95 -15.09
C ASN A 214 -7.29 -8.48 -13.65
N GLY A 215 -6.25 -8.65 -12.81
CA GLY A 215 -6.26 -8.27 -11.41
C GLY A 215 -6.51 -6.77 -11.14
N PRO A 216 -5.93 -5.82 -11.88
CA PRO A 216 -6.26 -4.39 -11.74
C PRO A 216 -7.74 -4.08 -12.02
N ALA A 217 -8.33 -4.69 -13.05
CA ALA A 217 -9.76 -4.56 -13.32
C ALA A 217 -10.61 -5.23 -12.22
N ALA A 218 -10.15 -6.34 -11.65
CA ALA A 218 -10.79 -7.02 -10.53
C ALA A 218 -10.80 -6.15 -9.26
N ARG A 219 -9.69 -5.47 -8.96
CA ARG A 219 -9.62 -4.43 -7.91
C ARG A 219 -10.65 -3.34 -8.15
N SER A 220 -10.71 -2.79 -9.37
CA SER A 220 -11.65 -1.71 -9.69
C SER A 220 -13.11 -2.15 -9.48
N ALA A 221 -13.47 -3.37 -9.90
CA ALA A 221 -14.79 -3.93 -9.67
C ALA A 221 -15.09 -4.11 -8.17
N ALA A 222 -14.12 -4.59 -7.38
CA ALA A 222 -14.28 -4.72 -5.93
C ALA A 222 -14.44 -3.35 -5.24
N MET A 223 -13.69 -2.32 -5.67
CA MET A 223 -13.85 -0.95 -5.18
C MET A 223 -15.21 -0.33 -5.54
N GLN A 224 -15.82 -0.75 -6.64
CA GLN A 224 -17.18 -0.38 -7.02
C GLN A 224 -18.27 -1.12 -6.24
N GLY A 225 -17.88 -2.01 -5.31
CA GLY A 225 -18.80 -2.74 -4.45
C GLY A 225 -19.35 -4.03 -5.06
N LYS A 226 -18.73 -4.55 -6.11
CA LYS A 226 -19.09 -5.86 -6.66
C LYS A 226 -18.45 -6.98 -5.87
N PHE A 227 -19.10 -8.15 -5.84
CA PHE A 227 -18.48 -9.37 -5.34
C PHE A 227 -17.60 -9.96 -6.44
N VAL A 228 -16.31 -10.14 -6.15
CA VAL A 228 -15.31 -10.54 -7.14
C VAL A 228 -14.60 -11.82 -6.68
N ILE A 229 -14.51 -12.80 -7.58
CA ILE A 229 -13.78 -14.05 -7.36
C ILE A 229 -12.63 -14.14 -8.36
N ALA A 230 -11.47 -14.53 -7.85
CA ALA A 230 -10.31 -14.96 -8.60
C ALA A 230 -10.15 -16.48 -8.42
N GLY A 231 -9.91 -17.23 -9.50
CA GLY A 231 -9.68 -18.67 -9.38
C GLY A 231 -8.92 -19.30 -10.54
N ILE A 232 -8.25 -20.41 -10.24
CA ILE A 232 -7.58 -21.29 -11.20
C ILE A 232 -7.98 -22.73 -10.89
N LYS A 233 -8.27 -23.51 -11.93
CA LYS A 233 -8.56 -24.94 -11.78
C LYS A 233 -7.30 -25.74 -11.48
N SER A 234 -7.46 -26.86 -10.79
CA SER A 234 -6.39 -27.83 -10.48
C SER A 234 -5.44 -28.11 -11.66
N GLY A 235 -6.00 -28.39 -12.84
CA GLY A 235 -5.25 -28.72 -14.06
C GLY A 235 -4.71 -27.53 -14.87
N ASP A 236 -5.14 -26.30 -14.55
CA ASP A 236 -4.71 -25.10 -15.30
C ASP A 236 -3.45 -24.46 -14.69
N PHE A 237 -3.05 -24.85 -13.48
CA PHE A 237 -1.79 -24.42 -12.88
C PHE A 237 -0.59 -24.81 -13.74
N THR A 238 0.45 -23.96 -13.78
CA THR A 238 1.71 -24.25 -14.47
C THR A 238 2.38 -25.50 -13.94
N GLU A 239 2.30 -25.71 -12.63
CA GLU A 239 2.52 -27.00 -12.00
C GLU A 239 1.15 -27.54 -11.55
N PRO A 240 0.59 -28.55 -12.23
CA PRO A 240 -0.72 -29.10 -11.87
C PRO A 240 -0.79 -29.48 -10.40
N ARG A 241 -1.93 -29.16 -9.78
CA ARG A 241 -2.20 -29.46 -8.37
C ARG A 241 -3.36 -30.44 -8.26
N ASP A 242 -3.46 -31.14 -7.13
CA ASP A 242 -4.60 -32.03 -6.86
C ASP A 242 -5.92 -31.25 -6.68
N GLU A 243 -5.83 -29.98 -6.28
CA GLU A 243 -6.98 -29.10 -6.05
C GLU A 243 -6.79 -27.74 -6.73
N GLY A 244 -7.89 -27.18 -7.25
CA GLY A 244 -7.95 -25.79 -7.68
C GLY A 244 -7.83 -24.82 -6.53
N HIS A 245 -7.76 -23.52 -6.84
CA HIS A 245 -7.73 -22.49 -5.81
C HIS A 245 -8.63 -21.32 -6.18
N VAL A 246 -9.34 -20.80 -5.18
CA VAL A 246 -10.22 -19.64 -5.30
C VAL A 246 -9.97 -18.63 -4.19
N ALA A 247 -10.03 -17.35 -4.53
CA ALA A 247 -9.89 -16.23 -3.62
C ALA A 247 -11.00 -15.20 -3.88
N VAL A 248 -11.49 -14.58 -2.81
CA VAL A 248 -12.39 -13.42 -2.90
C VAL A 248 -11.53 -12.17 -2.99
N VAL A 249 -11.68 -11.41 -4.07
CA VAL A 249 -10.98 -10.13 -4.26
C VAL A 249 -11.74 -9.03 -3.55
N VAL A 250 -11.04 -8.19 -2.79
CA VAL A 250 -11.62 -7.10 -2.01
C VAL A 250 -11.05 -5.76 -2.43
N ALA A 251 -11.72 -4.66 -2.04
CA ALA A 251 -11.15 -3.34 -2.17
C ALA A 251 -9.88 -3.22 -1.32
N GLY A 252 -8.79 -2.79 -1.95
CA GLY A 252 -7.47 -2.71 -1.37
C GLY A 252 -6.43 -2.40 -2.44
N ASP A 253 -5.17 -2.44 -2.08
CA ASP A 253 -4.09 -2.14 -3.01
C ASP A 253 -3.70 -3.34 -3.87
N LEU A 254 -2.98 -3.05 -4.95
CA LEU A 254 -2.29 -4.08 -5.71
C LEU A 254 -0.97 -4.41 -5.00
N ASN A 255 -0.45 -5.61 -5.23
CA ASN A 255 0.92 -5.93 -4.86
C ASN A 255 1.92 -4.96 -5.53
N PRO A 256 3.17 -4.89 -5.05
CA PRO A 256 4.20 -4.04 -5.67
C PRO A 256 4.44 -4.33 -7.16
N GLY A 257 4.14 -5.56 -7.62
CA GLY A 257 4.19 -5.95 -9.02
C GLY A 257 3.01 -5.45 -9.88
N GLY A 258 2.04 -4.76 -9.30
CA GLY A 258 0.94 -4.11 -10.00
C GLY A 258 -0.08 -5.04 -10.64
N TRP A 259 -0.08 -6.34 -10.32
CA TRP A 259 -0.95 -7.31 -10.99
C TRP A 259 -1.92 -8.01 -10.03
N ALA A 260 -1.57 -8.20 -8.76
CA ALA A 260 -2.37 -8.98 -7.81
C ALA A 260 -3.13 -8.06 -6.85
N PRO A 261 -4.47 -8.05 -6.86
CA PRO A 261 -5.26 -7.31 -5.89
C PRO A 261 -5.23 -7.94 -4.49
N SER A 262 -5.63 -7.16 -3.48
CA SER A 262 -5.96 -7.66 -2.15
C SER A 262 -7.11 -8.66 -2.20
N GLY A 263 -7.02 -9.73 -1.40
CA GLY A 263 -8.05 -10.74 -1.31
C GLY A 263 -8.04 -11.52 0.00
N TYR A 264 -9.07 -12.34 0.16
CA TYR A 264 -9.22 -13.32 1.23
C TYR A 264 -9.38 -14.71 0.61
N TRP A 265 -8.73 -15.73 1.16
CA TRP A 265 -8.78 -17.09 0.59
C TRP A 265 -8.43 -18.15 1.62
N GLY A 266 -9.20 -19.24 1.67
CA GLY A 266 -8.88 -20.42 2.48
C GLY A 266 -7.76 -21.24 1.85
N SER A 267 -7.06 -22.10 2.60
CA SER A 267 -6.19 -23.11 2.00
C SER A 267 -5.92 -24.29 2.90
N THR A 268 -5.97 -25.49 2.33
CA THR A 268 -5.49 -26.75 2.92
C THR A 268 -3.96 -26.87 2.80
N ALA A 269 -3.38 -26.27 1.76
CA ALA A 269 -1.93 -26.26 1.53
C ALA A 269 -1.21 -25.40 2.59
N PRO A 270 -0.28 -25.98 3.40
CA PRO A 270 0.32 -25.29 4.55
C PRO A 270 1.12 -24.03 4.19
N ASP A 271 1.77 -24.02 3.02
CA ASP A 271 2.57 -22.91 2.50
C ASP A 271 1.71 -21.72 2.05
N ILE A 272 0.44 -21.97 1.70
CA ILE A 272 -0.54 -20.93 1.35
C ILE A 272 -1.32 -20.51 2.59
N ALA A 273 -1.67 -21.45 3.47
CA ALA A 273 -2.40 -21.20 4.71
C ALA A 273 -1.61 -20.29 5.67
N SER A 274 -0.30 -20.52 5.80
CA SER A 274 0.60 -19.73 6.66
C SER A 274 0.74 -18.26 6.23
N LYS A 275 0.45 -17.94 4.97
CA LYS A 275 0.50 -16.57 4.43
C LYS A 275 -0.72 -15.73 4.80
N GLY A 276 -1.72 -16.33 5.44
CA GLY A 276 -2.81 -15.61 6.10
C GLY A 276 -3.63 -14.76 5.13
N GLY A 277 -4.39 -15.43 4.25
CA GLY A 277 -5.33 -14.87 3.27
C GLY A 277 -6.46 -14.03 3.89
N SER A 278 -6.07 -12.94 4.55
CA SER A 278 -6.87 -12.04 5.37
C SER A 278 -6.72 -10.60 4.88
N GLY A 279 -6.92 -10.37 3.58
CA GLY A 279 -6.73 -9.06 2.94
C GLY A 279 -5.33 -8.85 2.35
N ALA A 280 -4.48 -9.89 2.36
CA ALA A 280 -3.19 -9.88 1.70
C ALA A 280 -3.34 -9.90 0.16
N PRO A 281 -2.31 -9.52 -0.62
CA PRO A 281 -2.38 -9.62 -2.07
C PRO A 281 -2.48 -11.08 -2.51
N ILE A 282 -3.35 -11.37 -3.49
CA ILE A 282 -3.56 -12.74 -3.99
C ILE A 282 -2.31 -13.36 -4.63
N SER A 283 -1.24 -12.58 -4.87
CA SER A 283 0.07 -13.10 -5.25
C SER A 283 0.71 -13.99 -4.17
N GLN A 284 0.14 -14.03 -2.96
CA GLN A 284 0.58 -14.94 -1.91
C GLN A 284 0.00 -16.35 -2.06
N CYS A 285 -1.15 -16.50 -2.74
CA CYS A 285 -1.76 -17.80 -3.03
C CYS A 285 -1.67 -18.24 -4.50
N PHE A 286 -1.63 -17.29 -5.43
CA PHE A 286 -1.35 -17.52 -6.84
C PHE A 286 0.09 -17.12 -7.16
N ARG A 287 0.79 -17.95 -7.92
CA ARG A 287 2.16 -17.67 -8.34
C ARG A 287 2.15 -16.68 -9.51
N ALA A 288 3.23 -15.93 -9.66
CA ALA A 288 3.36 -14.96 -10.74
C ALA A 288 3.34 -15.61 -12.14
N GLU A 289 3.83 -16.85 -12.25
CA GLU A 289 3.80 -17.68 -13.46
C GLU A 289 2.37 -18.07 -13.89
N ASP A 290 1.43 -18.12 -12.95
CA ASP A 290 0.03 -18.47 -13.20
C ASP A 290 -0.87 -17.24 -13.43
N LYS A 291 -0.32 -16.01 -13.36
CA LYS A 291 -1.10 -14.78 -13.32
C LYS A 291 -2.08 -14.62 -14.49
N ASP A 292 -1.68 -15.06 -15.68
CA ASP A 292 -2.45 -14.92 -16.94
C ASP A 292 -3.48 -16.04 -17.10
N LYS A 293 -3.46 -17.04 -16.21
CA LYS A 293 -4.40 -18.15 -16.15
C LYS A 293 -5.50 -17.94 -15.10
N ILE A 294 -5.37 -16.90 -14.27
CA ILE A 294 -6.36 -16.56 -13.25
C ILE A 294 -7.64 -16.07 -13.94
N VAL A 295 -8.73 -16.74 -13.64
CA VAL A 295 -10.07 -16.33 -14.04
C VAL A 295 -10.58 -15.35 -13.00
N TYR A 296 -10.91 -14.14 -13.44
CA TYR A 296 -11.57 -13.14 -12.61
C TYR A 296 -13.00 -12.94 -13.08
N ALA A 297 -13.95 -12.88 -12.14
CA ALA A 297 -15.33 -12.59 -12.45
C ALA A 297 -15.98 -11.78 -11.32
N SER A 298 -16.92 -10.90 -11.69
CA SER A 298 -17.69 -10.08 -10.76
C SER A 298 -19.18 -10.35 -10.85
N ARG A 299 -19.87 -10.11 -9.75
CA ARG A 299 -21.33 -10.16 -9.67
C ARG A 299 -21.84 -9.12 -8.67
N ASP A 300 -22.99 -8.54 -8.97
CA ASP A 300 -23.70 -7.64 -8.07
C ASP A 300 -24.54 -8.45 -7.06
N PHE A 301 -24.77 -7.89 -5.86
CA PHE A 301 -25.48 -8.54 -4.75
C PHE A 301 -26.28 -7.55 -3.90
#